data_AF-A0A1F9D8N5-F1
#
_entry.id   AF-A0A1F9D8N5-F1
#
_cell.length_a   1.000
_cell.length_b   1.000
_cell.length_c   1.000
_cell.angle_alpha   90.00
_cell.angle_beta   90.00
_cell.angle_gamma   90.00
#
_symmetry.space_group_name_H-M   'P 1'
#
loop_
_entity.id
_entity.type
_entity.pdbx_description
1 polymer ?
#
loop_
_entity_poly.entity_id
_entity_poly.type
_entity_poly.pdbx_seq_one_letter_code
_entity_poly.pdbx_strand_id
1 'polypeptide(L)'
;MTIIEQPKDRATWLESAIKEFINKSLENSLRNKENEKAWAEPLVEFLSGEDILYQEYKEHIGSFYWTPLEIFTKTFSQVKKVSPDQFTVISWILPQTEATKADNRKETFYPSDRG
;
A
#
# COMPACT_ATOMS: atom_id res chain seq x y z
N MET A 1 -20.40 -1.81 26.79
CA MET A 1 -19.04 -2.22 26.38
C MET A 1 -19.21 -3.32 25.35
N THR A 2 -19.34 -2.96 24.08
CA THR A 2 -19.56 -3.93 23.00
C THR A 2 -18.20 -4.50 22.63
N ILE A 3 -17.99 -5.78 22.94
CA ILE A 3 -16.81 -6.51 22.48
C ILE A 3 -16.99 -6.67 20.97
N ILE A 4 -16.25 -5.87 20.20
CA ILE A 4 -16.08 -6.13 18.78
C ILE A 4 -15.23 -7.39 18.71
N GLU A 5 -15.85 -8.50 18.31
CA GLU A 5 -15.15 -9.74 18.03
C GLU A 5 -14.05 -9.43 17.01
N GLN A 6 -12.79 -9.55 17.41
CA GLN A 6 -11.66 -9.35 16.51
C GLN A 6 -11.76 -10.45 15.44
N PRO A 7 -11.73 -10.11 14.14
CA PRO A 7 -11.82 -11.12 13.10
C PRO A 7 -10.72 -12.17 13.31
N LYS A 8 -11.11 -13.45 13.20
CA LYS A 8 -10.27 -14.64 13.44
C LYS A 8 -8.97 -14.63 12.62
N ASP A 9 -8.96 -13.84 11.54
CA ASP A 9 -7.80 -13.41 10.79
C ASP A 9 -7.93 -11.93 10.40
N ARG A 10 -7.16 -11.06 11.07
CA ARG A 10 -7.16 -9.61 10.81
C ARG A 10 -6.46 -9.24 9.50
N ALA A 11 -5.48 -10.03 9.07
CA ALA A 11 -4.76 -9.76 7.83
C ALA A 11 -5.68 -9.99 6.64
N THR A 12 -6.35 -11.15 6.59
CA THR A 12 -7.34 -11.46 5.55
C THR A 12 -8.48 -10.44 5.52
N TRP A 13 -8.99 -10.03 6.70
CA TRP A 13 -10.01 -9.00 6.77
C TRP A 13 -9.54 -7.66 6.18
N LEU A 14 -8.34 -7.20 6.57
CA LEU A 14 -7.85 -5.90 6.13
C LEU A 14 -7.52 -5.90 4.64
N GLU A 15 -6.89 -6.96 4.13
CA GLU A 15 -6.67 -7.17 2.70
C GLU A 15 -7.99 -7.09 1.92
N SER A 16 -9.02 -7.81 2.39
CA SER A 16 -10.35 -7.79 1.76
C SER A 16 -10.96 -6.40 1.77
N ALA A 17 -10.87 -5.69 2.89
CA ALA A 17 -11.40 -4.34 3.02
C ALA A 17 -10.72 -3.35 2.06
N ILE A 18 -9.39 -3.44 1.92
CA ILE A 18 -8.60 -2.63 0.99
C ILE A 18 -9.01 -2.94 -0.46
N LYS A 19 -9.00 -4.22 -0.84
CA LYS A 19 -9.35 -4.66 -2.20
C LYS A 19 -10.78 -4.26 -2.55
N GLU A 20 -11.71 -4.45 -1.63
CA GLU A 20 -13.11 -4.06 -1.81
C GLU A 20 -13.25 -2.55 -2.00
N PHE A 21 -12.59 -1.75 -1.15
CA PHE A 21 -12.63 -0.30 -1.23
C PHE A 21 -12.17 0.19 -2.60
N ILE A 22 -11.01 -0.24 -3.09
CA ILE A 22 -10.48 0.20 -4.39
C ILE A 22 -11.32 -0.33 -5.56
N ASN A 23 -11.81 -1.57 -5.48
CA ASN A 23 -12.54 -2.16 -6.60
C ASN A 23 -13.96 -1.66 -6.77
N LYS A 24 -14.61 -1.24 -5.67
CA LYS A 24 -15.99 -0.76 -5.67
C LYS A 24 -16.10 0.77 -5.63
N SER A 25 -15.01 1.47 -5.33
CA SER A 25 -15.00 2.93 -5.31
C SER A 25 -15.23 3.50 -6.72
N LEU A 26 -16.19 4.42 -6.83
CA LEU A 26 -16.40 5.21 -8.05
C LEU A 26 -15.22 6.15 -8.35
N GLU A 27 -14.35 6.39 -7.37
CA GLU A 27 -13.13 7.19 -7.54
C GLU A 27 -12.00 6.41 -8.23
N ASN A 28 -12.08 5.08 -8.31
CA ASN A 28 -11.17 4.29 -9.14
C ASN A 28 -11.60 4.37 -10.61
N SER A 29 -11.43 5.56 -11.19
CA SER A 29 -11.82 5.87 -12.56
C SER A 29 -10.80 6.81 -13.21
N LEU A 30 -10.52 6.60 -14.49
CA LEU A 30 -9.78 7.53 -15.34
C LEU A 30 -10.56 8.81 -15.66
N ARG A 31 -11.86 8.86 -15.31
CA ARG A 31 -12.78 9.97 -15.61
C ARG A 31 -12.82 10.35 -17.08
N ASN A 32 -12.48 9.40 -17.96
CA ASN A 32 -12.66 9.50 -19.40
C ASN A 32 -14.13 9.21 -19.77
N LYS A 33 -14.45 9.30 -21.07
CA LYS A 33 -15.82 9.09 -21.57
C LYS A 33 -16.38 7.71 -21.21
N GLU A 34 -15.53 6.70 -21.24
CA GLU A 34 -15.85 5.29 -20.94
C GLU A 34 -15.84 4.99 -19.43
N ASN A 35 -15.37 5.93 -18.60
CA ASN A 35 -15.21 5.83 -17.15
C ASN A 35 -14.51 4.53 -16.72
N GLU A 36 -13.43 4.18 -17.44
CA GLU A 36 -12.64 2.98 -17.20
C GLU A 36 -11.91 3.05 -15.85
N LYS A 37 -11.60 1.89 -15.27
CA LYS A 37 -10.81 1.84 -14.02
C LYS A 37 -9.41 2.42 -14.24
N ALA A 38 -8.96 3.26 -13.31
CA ALA A 38 -7.58 3.74 -13.30
C ALA A 38 -6.61 2.64 -12.86
N TRP A 39 -7.01 1.86 -11.84
CA TRP A 39 -6.18 0.84 -11.23
C TRP A 39 -6.84 -0.54 -11.34
N ALA A 40 -6.01 -1.56 -11.55
CA ALA A 40 -6.41 -2.96 -11.49
C ALA A 40 -6.58 -3.42 -10.03
N GLU A 41 -6.76 -4.74 -9.84
CA GLU A 41 -6.84 -5.35 -8.51
C GLU A 41 -5.64 -4.95 -7.65
N PRO A 42 -5.85 -4.33 -6.46
CA PRO A 42 -4.74 -3.98 -5.58
C PRO A 42 -3.99 -5.22 -5.10
N LEU A 43 -2.67 -5.07 -4.96
CA LEU A 43 -1.85 -6.03 -4.24
C LEU A 43 -1.68 -5.52 -2.81
N VAL A 44 -1.83 -6.39 -1.82
CA VAL A 44 -1.70 -6.03 -0.40
C VAL A 44 -0.79 -7.05 0.25
N GLU A 45 0.21 -6.56 0.99
CA GLU A 45 1.17 -7.39 1.69
C GLU A 45 1.43 -6.85 3.09
N PHE A 46 1.79 -7.76 3.99
CA PHE A 46 2.07 -7.47 5.39
C PHE A 46 3.51 -7.86 5.69
N LEU A 47 4.32 -6.85 6.02
CA LEU A 47 5.73 -7.04 6.35
C LEU A 47 5.94 -6.93 7.85
N SER A 48 6.83 -7.78 8.38
CA SER A 48 7.28 -7.67 9.77
C SER A 48 8.03 -6.35 9.98
N GLY A 49 7.91 -5.75 11.17
CA GLY A 49 8.76 -4.65 11.60
C GLY A 49 10.22 -5.05 11.80
N GLU A 50 10.50 -6.36 11.85
CA GLU A 50 11.84 -6.95 11.92
C GLU A 50 12.50 -7.16 10.55
N ASP A 51 11.83 -6.77 9.46
CA ASP A 51 12.39 -6.93 8.13
C ASP A 51 13.74 -6.22 7.99
N ILE A 52 14.78 -6.99 7.66
CA ILE A 52 16.16 -6.51 7.55
C ILE A 52 16.32 -5.46 6.44
N LEU A 53 15.44 -5.51 5.42
CA LEU A 53 15.47 -4.57 4.30
C LEU A 53 15.38 -3.12 4.77
N TYR A 54 14.67 -2.84 5.87
CA TYR A 54 14.58 -1.47 6.38
C TYR A 54 15.95 -0.91 6.81
N GLN A 55 16.78 -1.74 7.43
CA GLN A 55 18.13 -1.34 7.81
C GLN A 55 19.05 -1.30 6.60
N GLU A 56 18.98 -2.28 5.69
CA GLU A 56 19.77 -2.28 4.46
C GLU A 56 19.53 -1.03 3.61
N TYR A 57 18.28 -0.61 3.44
CA TYR A 57 17.97 0.64 2.73
C TYR A 57 18.56 1.87 3.42
N LYS A 58 18.48 1.92 4.75
CA LYS A 58 19.03 3.04 5.52
C LYS A 58 20.56 3.09 5.43
N GLU A 59 21.23 1.94 5.48
CA GLU A 59 22.68 1.83 5.34
C GLU A 59 23.15 2.22 3.94
N HIS A 60 22.43 1.80 2.89
CA HIS A 60 22.78 2.11 1.51
C HIS A 60 22.47 3.56 1.08
N ILE A 61 21.41 4.17 1.61
CA ILE A 61 20.98 5.53 1.22
C ILE A 61 21.61 6.59 2.13
N GLY A 62 21.63 6.34 3.44
CA GLY A 62 22.19 7.24 4.44
C GLY A 62 21.33 7.34 5.71
N SER A 63 21.97 7.74 6.82
CA SER A 63 21.37 7.79 8.16
C SER A 63 20.20 8.76 8.32
N PHE A 64 19.98 9.65 7.35
CA PHE A 64 18.81 10.54 7.28
C PHE A 64 17.52 9.80 6.87
N TYR A 65 17.61 8.60 6.31
CA TYR A 65 16.45 7.78 5.99
C TYR A 65 15.86 7.17 7.27
N TRP A 66 14.53 7.21 7.42
CA TRP A 66 13.85 6.61 8.56
C TRP A 66 13.38 5.20 8.24
N THR A 67 13.60 4.28 9.18
CA THR A 67 12.87 3.02 9.16
C THR A 67 11.40 3.24 9.55
N PRO A 68 10.49 2.35 9.15
CA PRO A 68 9.09 2.45 9.54
C PRO A 68 8.88 2.58 11.06
N LEU A 69 9.65 1.82 11.86
CA LEU A 69 9.56 1.89 13.32
C LEU A 69 10.07 3.22 13.89
N GLU A 70 11.12 3.80 13.31
CA GLU A 70 11.67 5.09 13.74
C GLU A 70 10.68 6.22 13.50
N ILE A 71 10.11 6.32 12.29
CA ILE A 71 9.15 7.38 11.99
C ILE A 71 7.85 7.20 12.79
N PHE A 72 7.42 5.96 13.01
CA PHE A 72 6.29 5.67 13.87
C PHE A 72 6.53 6.15 15.30
N THR A 73 7.67 5.78 15.90
CA THR A 73 8.04 6.15 17.27
C THR A 73 8.16 7.67 17.44
N LYS A 74 8.69 8.35 16.42
CA LYS A 74 8.82 9.81 16.41
C LYS A 74 7.46 10.52 16.29
N THR A 75 6.57 10.01 15.44
CA THR A 75 5.28 10.64 15.13
C THR A 75 4.25 10.38 16.22
N PHE A 76 4.27 9.18 16.81
CA PHE A 76 3.32 8.72 17.81
C PHE A 76 3.99 8.53 19.17
N SER A 77 4.72 9.55 19.64
CA SER A 77 5.52 9.49 20.88
C SER A 77 4.71 9.20 22.16
N GLN A 78 3.39 9.39 22.12
CA GLN A 78 2.46 9.06 23.19
C GLN A 78 2.12 7.57 23.27
N VAL A 79 2.37 6.81 22.21
CA VAL A 79 2.14 5.35 22.19
C VAL A 79 3.25 4.68 22.98
N LYS A 80 2.90 3.71 23.82
CA LYS A 80 3.89 2.89 24.53
C LYS A 80 4.88 2.31 23.52
N LYS A 81 6.17 2.33 23.85
CA LYS A 81 7.25 1.79 23.01
C LYS A 81 6.84 0.43 22.41
N VAL A 82 6.74 0.40 21.09
CA VAL A 82 6.42 -0.79 20.29
C VAL A 82 7.73 -1.49 19.94
N SER A 83 7.79 -2.81 20.14
CA SER A 83 8.94 -3.60 19.69
C SER A 83 8.78 -4.02 18.23
N PRO A 84 9.88 -4.23 17.48
CA PRO A 84 9.83 -4.63 16.07
C PRO A 84 8.92 -5.85 15.78
N ASP A 85 8.91 -6.85 16.65
CA ASP A 85 8.09 -8.08 16.56
C ASP A 85 6.58 -7.83 16.74
N GLN A 86 6.22 -6.67 17.29
CA GLN A 86 4.82 -6.24 17.47
C GLN A 86 4.39 -5.22 16.41
N PHE A 87 5.25 -4.94 15.44
CA PHE A 87 5.04 -3.93 14.40
C PHE A 87 4.80 -4.61 13.06
N THR A 88 3.78 -4.18 12.33
CA THR A 88 3.47 -4.68 11.00
C THR A 88 3.34 -3.49 10.06
N VAL A 89 4.08 -3.53 8.96
CA VAL A 89 3.94 -2.58 7.85
C VAL A 89 2.97 -3.18 6.85
N ILE A 90 1.91 -2.43 6.54
CA ILE A 90 0.95 -2.80 5.51
C ILE A 90 1.35 -2.06 4.24
N SER A 91 1.72 -2.78 3.20
CA SER A 91 2.01 -2.23 1.89
C SER A 91 0.88 -2.55 0.94
N TRP A 92 0.39 -1.56 0.20
CA TRP A 92 -0.58 -1.77 -0.87
C TRP A 92 -0.06 -1.18 -2.17
N ILE A 93 -0.37 -1.79 -3.30
CA ILE A 93 0.05 -1.33 -4.62
C ILE A 93 -1.19 -1.17 -5.48
N LEU A 94 -1.27 -0.06 -6.20
CA LEU A 94 -2.29 0.21 -7.20
C LEU A 94 -1.67 -0.04 -8.58
N PRO A 95 -1.80 -1.26 -9.14
CA PRO A 95 -1.21 -1.58 -10.42
C PRO A 95 -2.01 -0.94 -11.56
N GLN A 96 -1.31 -0.53 -12.60
CA GLN A 96 -1.93 -0.10 -13.85
C GLN A 96 -2.74 -1.26 -14.48
N THR A 97 -3.86 -0.94 -15.13
CA THR A 97 -4.66 -1.93 -15.85
C THR A 97 -3.90 -2.50 -17.05
N GLU A 98 -4.28 -3.71 -17.50
CA GLU A 98 -3.67 -4.28 -18.72
C GLU A 98 -3.96 -3.45 -19.96
N ALA A 99 -5.11 -2.77 -20.03
CA ALA A 99 -5.42 -1.82 -21.09
C ALA A 99 -4.45 -0.63 -21.10
N THR A 100 -4.25 0.02 -19.94
CA THR A 100 -3.28 1.11 -19.79
C THR A 100 -1.87 0.66 -20.12
N LYS A 101 -1.43 -0.51 -19.64
CA LYS A 101 -0.11 -1.07 -19.99
C LYS A 101 0.02 -1.35 -21.49
N ALA A 102 -1.03 -1.86 -22.14
CA ALA A 102 -1.02 -2.16 -23.57
C ALA A 102 -0.92 -0.91 -24.43
N ASP A 103 -1.54 0.19 -24.02
CA ASP A 103 -1.46 1.47 -24.73
C ASP A 103 -0.12 2.16 -24.47
N ASN A 104 0.34 2.22 -23.22
CA ASN A 104 1.67 2.76 -22.90
C ASN A 104 2.81 2.03 -23.62
N ARG A 105 2.68 0.73 -23.93
CA ARG A 105 3.68 -0.02 -24.73
C ARG A 105 3.81 0.46 -26.18
N LYS A 106 2.80 1.14 -26.72
CA LYS A 106 2.81 1.69 -28.09
C LYS A 106 3.45 3.07 -28.15
N GLU A 107 3.52 3.76 -27.00
CA GLU A 107 4.04 5.10 -26.92
C GLU A 107 5.58 5.12 -26.77
N THR A 108 6.20 6.16 -27.32
CA THR A 108 7.67 6.32 -27.32
C THR A 108 8.17 7.64 -26.75
N PHE A 109 7.24 8.56 -26.43
CA PHE A 109 7.60 9.89 -25.94
C PHE A 109 6.74 10.34 -24.75
N TYR A 110 5.41 10.23 -24.86
CA TYR A 110 4.47 10.54 -23.77
C TYR A 110 3.69 9.30 -23.32
N PRO A 111 3.20 9.24 -22.08
CA PRO A 111 2.23 8.22 -21.69
C PRO A 111 0.97 8.28 -22.57
N SER A 112 0.27 7.16 -22.69
CA SER A 112 -1.02 7.11 -23.37
C SER A 112 -2.06 7.92 -22.59
N ASP A 113 -3.18 8.28 -23.24
CA ASP A 113 -4.29 8.99 -22.58
C ASP A 113 -4.91 8.22 -21.39
N ARG A 114 -4.65 6.91 -21.29
CA ARG A 114 -5.06 6.05 -20.16
C ARG A 114 -4.03 6.00 -19.02
N GLY A 115 -2.91 6.70 -19.14
CA GLY A 115 -1.73 6.63 -18.27
C GLY A 115 -1.53 7.84 -17.38
#